data_AF-A0A1M4EAG8-F1
#
_entry.id   AF-A0A1M4EAG8-F1
#
_cell.length_a   1.000
_cell.length_b   1.000
_cell.length_c   1.000
_cell.angle_alpha   90.00
_cell.angle_beta   90.00
_cell.angle_gamma   90.00
#
_symmetry.space_group_name_H-M   'P 1'
#
loop_
_entity.id
_entity.type
_entity.pdbx_description
1 polymer ?
#
loop_
_entity_poly.entity_id
_entity_poly.type
_entity_poly.pdbx_seq_one_letter_code
_entity_poly.pdbx_strand_id
1 'polypeptide(L)'
;MPDEVTGWLAARAVPLTGLAPLRAAFQGVRVVGLGEATHGSAEFFLARWRLTEFLIEELGFTILAIEASAAAAHAVDDYTAGGPGDPRRALAGLGFWTLRTAEMLTVLERLRAHNRTAARPVRFVGIDPQNPATALRALRDSLGQDAAPLLDPLAGLDLSGFLHRLDPRAGEHARRLEEYVAAHGPAEAREHALILRQYTEVAARPRVHTDPERTLSALRDRYMAENAGRLLADPEAKVVLWAHNGHVKKSATHSGFVPMGAHLADEFGDAYYALGVLFGHGGFRAIRRLPFGRMTREPARFRVPPADTPRHVAARLAAARPGDYVVDLRGGDRPEPVAAWLSATGRMRSFGGLAGRRSARSAFSDTVPADEFDGLAFLPQVSPSTPL
;
A
#
# COMPACT_ATOMS: atom_id res chain seq x y z
N MET A 1 34.57 -12.36 12.18
CA MET A 1 33.82 -12.72 10.95
C MET A 1 32.34 -12.55 11.26
N PRO A 2 31.56 -11.84 10.43
CA PRO A 2 30.11 -11.86 10.57
C PRO A 2 29.59 -13.30 10.48
N ASP A 3 28.48 -13.62 11.14
CA ASP A 3 27.83 -14.92 10.94
C ASP A 3 27.38 -15.08 9.48
N GLU A 4 27.17 -16.34 9.07
CA GLU A 4 26.94 -16.69 7.67
C GLU A 4 25.70 -15.99 7.08
N VAL A 5 24.63 -15.82 7.87
CA VAL A 5 23.43 -15.06 7.49
C VAL A 5 23.77 -13.61 7.20
N THR A 6 24.53 -12.97 8.11
CA THR A 6 24.95 -11.57 7.98
C THR A 6 25.86 -11.38 6.78
N GLY A 7 26.81 -12.29 6.56
CA GLY A 7 27.69 -12.28 5.37
C GLY A 7 26.91 -12.45 4.07
N TRP A 8 25.93 -13.35 4.04
CA TRP A 8 25.06 -13.60 2.89
C TRP A 8 24.22 -12.37 2.54
N LEU A 9 23.59 -11.73 3.54
CA LEU A 9 22.86 -10.48 3.34
C LEU A 9 23.78 -9.36 2.83
N ALA A 10 24.97 -9.22 3.40
CA ALA A 10 25.93 -8.17 3.03
C ALA A 10 26.39 -8.30 1.58
N ALA A 11 26.68 -9.52 1.12
CA ALA A 11 27.12 -9.79 -0.24
C ALA A 11 26.04 -9.52 -1.30
N ARG A 12 24.76 -9.55 -0.89
CA ARG A 12 23.60 -9.37 -1.78
C ARG A 12 22.95 -7.99 -1.67
N ALA A 13 23.40 -7.17 -0.73
CA ALA A 13 22.84 -5.84 -0.51
C ALA A 13 23.18 -4.90 -1.67
N VAL A 14 22.16 -4.34 -2.31
CA VAL A 14 22.26 -3.35 -3.39
C VAL A 14 21.88 -1.96 -2.86
N PRO A 15 22.78 -0.97 -2.86
CA PRO A 15 22.49 0.38 -2.36
C PRO A 15 21.33 1.05 -3.12
N LEU A 16 20.48 1.82 -2.42
CA LEU A 16 19.42 2.61 -3.07
C LEU A 16 19.96 3.67 -4.05
N THR A 17 21.23 4.05 -3.90
CA THR A 17 21.91 4.97 -4.82
C THR A 17 22.28 4.33 -6.16
N GLY A 18 22.29 2.99 -6.26
CA GLY A 18 22.67 2.26 -7.47
C GLY A 18 21.91 0.94 -7.61
N LEU A 19 20.67 1.02 -8.13
CA LEU A 19 19.73 -0.11 -8.21
C LEU A 19 19.91 -1.01 -9.44
N ALA A 20 20.80 -0.66 -10.37
CA ALA A 20 21.03 -1.45 -11.60
C ALA A 20 21.29 -2.96 -11.36
N PRO A 21 21.99 -3.40 -10.29
CA PRO A 21 22.16 -4.82 -10.00
C PRO A 21 20.84 -5.59 -9.75
N LEU A 22 19.75 -4.90 -9.37
CA LEU A 22 18.45 -5.53 -9.15
C LEU A 22 17.68 -5.85 -10.43
N ARG A 23 18.15 -5.47 -11.63
CA ARG A 23 17.43 -5.75 -12.89
C ARG A 23 17.09 -7.23 -13.04
N ALA A 24 18.02 -8.11 -12.68
CA ALA A 24 17.82 -9.56 -12.76
C ALA A 24 16.69 -10.04 -11.84
N ALA A 25 16.54 -9.44 -10.66
CA ALA A 25 15.48 -9.78 -9.72
C ALA A 25 14.08 -9.46 -10.29
N PHE A 26 13.96 -8.42 -11.11
CA PHE A 26 12.67 -8.00 -11.67
C PHE A 26 12.39 -8.53 -13.09
N GLN A 27 13.22 -9.45 -13.61
CA GLN A 27 12.95 -10.11 -14.87
C GLN A 27 11.65 -10.92 -14.80
N GLY A 28 10.76 -10.78 -15.80
CA GLY A 28 9.45 -11.43 -15.81
C GLY A 28 8.42 -10.87 -14.81
N VAL A 29 8.82 -9.98 -13.91
CA VAL A 29 7.93 -9.37 -12.92
C VAL A 29 7.07 -8.30 -13.58
N ARG A 30 5.76 -8.39 -13.35
CA ARG A 30 4.75 -7.42 -13.82
C ARG A 30 4.19 -6.57 -12.69
N VAL A 31 4.21 -7.06 -11.46
CA VAL A 31 3.71 -6.33 -10.29
C VAL A 31 4.77 -6.34 -9.20
N VAL A 32 5.21 -5.16 -8.78
CA VAL A 32 6.12 -5.00 -7.65
C VAL A 32 5.38 -4.34 -6.50
N GLY A 33 5.06 -5.12 -5.47
CA GLY A 33 4.52 -4.62 -4.20
C GLY A 33 5.63 -3.99 -3.36
N LEU A 34 5.58 -2.68 -3.16
CA LEU A 34 6.48 -1.91 -2.31
C LEU A 34 5.80 -1.60 -0.97
N GLY A 35 6.21 -2.34 0.04
CA GLY A 35 5.69 -2.24 1.40
C GLY A 35 6.14 -0.99 2.16
N GLU A 36 5.61 -0.80 3.35
CA GLU A 36 6.15 0.11 4.37
C GLU A 36 5.85 -0.41 5.78
N ALA A 37 6.77 -0.22 6.72
CA ALA A 37 6.58 -0.63 8.11
C ALA A 37 5.79 0.39 8.96
N THR A 38 5.63 1.62 8.46
CA THR A 38 4.86 2.70 9.08
C THR A 38 4.28 3.57 7.96
N HIS A 39 3.12 4.18 8.15
CA HIS A 39 2.61 5.15 7.17
C HIS A 39 3.12 6.58 7.38
N GLY A 40 3.97 6.81 8.39
CA GLY A 40 4.28 8.14 8.90
C GLY A 40 5.78 8.46 8.93
N SER A 41 6.58 7.78 8.11
CA SER A 41 8.02 7.99 8.00
C SER A 41 8.36 8.67 6.68
N ALA A 42 9.14 9.74 6.72
CA ALA A 42 9.48 10.53 5.52
C ALA A 42 10.23 9.71 4.47
N GLU A 43 11.22 8.93 4.93
CA GLU A 43 12.15 8.18 4.09
C GLU A 43 11.45 7.02 3.37
N PHE A 44 10.30 6.53 3.85
CA PHE A 44 9.54 5.49 3.15
C PHE A 44 8.91 6.00 1.87
N PHE A 45 8.45 7.25 1.82
CA PHE A 45 7.97 7.86 0.58
C PHE A 45 9.11 8.01 -0.43
N LEU A 46 10.26 8.52 0.03
CA LEU A 46 11.40 8.81 -0.83
C LEU A 46 12.11 7.54 -1.34
N ALA A 47 12.27 6.53 -0.48
CA ALA A 47 12.87 5.25 -0.86
C ALA A 47 11.97 4.48 -1.83
N ARG A 48 10.65 4.45 -1.58
CA ARG A 48 9.70 3.84 -2.53
C ARG A 48 9.68 4.61 -3.85
N TRP A 49 9.75 5.94 -3.84
CA TRP A 49 9.89 6.72 -5.08
C TRP A 49 11.17 6.37 -5.83
N ARG A 50 12.30 6.27 -5.15
CA ARG A 50 13.57 5.91 -5.79
C ARG A 50 13.50 4.52 -6.46
N LEU A 51 12.83 3.57 -5.82
CA LEU A 51 12.57 2.25 -6.41
C LEU A 51 11.60 2.33 -7.59
N THR A 52 10.50 3.07 -7.45
CA THR A 52 9.53 3.31 -8.52
C THR A 52 10.19 3.93 -9.75
N GLU A 53 11.01 4.97 -9.57
CA GLU A 53 11.76 5.64 -10.63
C GLU A 53 12.65 4.65 -11.39
N PHE A 54 13.41 3.81 -10.67
CA PHE A 54 14.19 2.75 -11.29
C PHE A 54 13.32 1.76 -12.08
N LEU A 55 12.18 1.31 -11.53
CA LEU A 55 11.27 0.39 -12.21
C LEU A 55 10.68 1.02 -13.48
N ILE A 56 10.34 2.31 -13.45
CA ILE A 56 9.82 3.05 -14.61
C ILE A 56 10.90 3.18 -15.68
N GLU A 57 12.04 3.77 -15.33
CA GLU A 57 13.09 4.16 -16.27
C GLU A 57 13.80 2.95 -16.89
N GLU A 58 13.98 1.89 -16.10
CA GLU A 58 14.87 0.79 -16.47
C GLU A 58 14.15 -0.51 -16.82
N LEU A 59 12.88 -0.63 -16.43
CA LEU A 59 12.11 -1.87 -16.53
C LEU A 59 10.70 -1.66 -17.09
N GLY A 60 10.38 -0.44 -17.52
CA GLY A 60 9.17 -0.12 -18.29
C GLY A 60 7.87 -0.20 -17.49
N PHE A 61 7.92 0.03 -16.18
CA PHE A 61 6.70 0.15 -15.37
C PHE A 61 5.96 1.45 -15.70
N THR A 62 4.64 1.37 -15.86
CA THR A 62 3.81 2.49 -16.35
C THR A 62 2.62 2.82 -15.45
N ILE A 63 2.47 2.11 -14.33
CA ILE A 63 1.38 2.36 -13.38
C ILE A 63 1.95 2.41 -11.96
N LEU A 64 1.70 3.51 -11.25
CA LEU A 64 1.88 3.62 -9.81
C LEU A 64 0.52 3.45 -9.14
N ALA A 65 0.26 2.23 -8.64
CA ALA A 65 -0.89 1.92 -7.81
C ALA A 65 -0.57 2.21 -6.34
N ILE A 66 -1.52 2.76 -5.57
CA ILE A 66 -1.33 3.06 -4.15
C ILE A 66 -2.54 2.65 -3.31
N GLU A 67 -2.30 2.26 -2.06
CA GLU A 67 -3.28 2.06 -0.99
C GLU A 67 -3.98 3.38 -0.62
N ALA A 68 -4.77 3.89 -1.55
CA ALA A 68 -5.59 5.10 -1.42
C ALA A 68 -6.91 4.90 -2.17
N SER A 69 -7.87 5.78 -1.91
CA SER A 69 -9.18 5.76 -2.56
C SER A 69 -9.04 5.69 -4.09
N ALA A 70 -9.56 4.62 -4.69
CA ALA A 70 -9.62 4.46 -6.14
C ALA A 70 -10.37 5.61 -6.81
N ALA A 71 -11.53 5.98 -6.25
CA ALA A 71 -12.34 7.07 -6.79
C ALA A 71 -11.65 8.44 -6.70
N ALA A 72 -10.89 8.71 -5.62
CA ALA A 72 -10.24 10.01 -5.46
C ALA A 72 -8.89 10.14 -6.17
N ALA A 73 -8.27 9.02 -6.56
CA ALA A 73 -6.98 9.02 -7.23
C ALA A 73 -7.03 9.63 -8.63
N HIS A 74 -8.19 9.67 -9.30
CA HIS A 74 -8.38 10.34 -10.59
C HIS A 74 -7.89 11.79 -10.59
N ALA A 75 -8.19 12.56 -9.54
CA ALA A 75 -7.74 13.95 -9.43
C ALA A 75 -6.21 14.07 -9.31
N VAL A 76 -5.54 13.05 -8.78
CA VAL A 76 -4.08 12.97 -8.73
C VAL A 76 -3.53 12.54 -10.09
N ASP A 77 -4.15 11.55 -10.74
CA ASP A 77 -3.77 11.08 -12.07
C ASP A 77 -3.82 12.24 -13.09
N ASP A 78 -4.94 12.95 -13.14
CA ASP A 78 -5.14 14.15 -13.98
C ASP A 78 -4.06 15.20 -13.76
N TYR A 79 -3.76 15.49 -12.48
CA TYR A 79 -2.66 16.40 -12.14
C TYR A 79 -1.31 15.85 -12.63
N THR A 80 -1.01 14.58 -12.45
CA THR A 80 0.27 14.02 -12.89
C THR A 80 0.39 13.89 -14.42
N ALA A 81 -0.74 13.81 -15.13
CA ALA A 81 -0.82 13.76 -16.58
C ALA A 81 -0.68 15.16 -17.25
N GLY A 82 -0.57 16.23 -16.46
CA GLY A 82 -0.40 17.59 -16.98
C GLY A 82 -1.63 18.48 -16.85
N GLY A 83 -2.77 17.93 -16.40
CA GLY A 83 -4.00 18.68 -16.15
C GLY A 83 -3.84 19.81 -15.14
N PRO A 84 -4.76 20.79 -15.13
CA PRO A 84 -4.73 21.88 -14.16
C PRO A 84 -5.06 21.37 -12.76
N GLY A 85 -4.57 22.03 -11.71
CA GLY A 85 -4.96 21.70 -10.34
C GLY A 85 -3.91 22.03 -9.29
N ASP A 86 -4.34 22.08 -8.03
CA ASP A 86 -3.48 22.17 -6.86
C ASP A 86 -3.21 20.76 -6.32
N PRO A 87 -1.96 20.25 -6.35
CA PRO A 87 -1.64 18.92 -5.86
C PRO A 87 -1.96 18.75 -4.37
N ARG A 88 -1.97 19.84 -3.58
CA ARG A 88 -2.36 19.78 -2.16
C ARG A 88 -3.84 19.45 -2.00
N ARG A 89 -4.70 19.96 -2.88
CA ARG A 89 -6.14 19.63 -2.90
C ARG A 89 -6.35 18.19 -3.36
N ALA A 90 -5.64 17.74 -4.39
CA ALA A 90 -5.71 16.36 -4.86
C ALA A 90 -5.31 15.37 -3.76
N LEU A 91 -4.20 15.63 -3.06
CA LEU A 91 -3.77 14.83 -1.90
C LEU A 91 -4.78 14.85 -0.75
N ALA A 92 -5.39 15.99 -0.46
CA ALA A 92 -6.44 16.07 0.55
C ALA A 92 -7.66 15.20 0.20
N GLY A 93 -7.96 15.06 -1.10
CA GLY A 93 -9.05 14.25 -1.63
C GLY A 93 -8.84 12.74 -1.50
N LEU A 94 -7.59 12.24 -1.43
CA LEU A 94 -7.28 10.80 -1.34
C LEU A 94 -7.87 10.10 -0.09
N GLY A 95 -8.32 10.87 0.90
CA GLY A 95 -9.08 10.35 2.04
C GLY A 95 -8.24 9.72 3.15
N PHE A 96 -6.91 9.74 3.02
CA PHE A 96 -6.00 9.20 4.03
C PHE A 96 -4.97 10.26 4.47
N TRP A 97 -4.99 10.62 5.75
CA TRP A 97 -4.12 11.66 6.31
C TRP A 97 -2.63 11.36 6.12
N THR A 98 -2.27 10.07 6.02
CA THR A 98 -0.89 9.59 5.86
C THR A 98 -0.25 10.05 4.56
N LEU A 99 -1.07 10.33 3.53
CA LEU A 99 -0.62 10.78 2.22
C LEU A 99 -0.58 12.32 2.12
N ARG A 100 -1.11 13.04 3.12
CA ARG A 100 -1.10 14.51 3.15
C ARG A 100 0.22 15.03 3.73
N THR A 101 1.32 14.72 3.03
CA THR A 101 2.68 15.01 3.48
C THR A 101 3.49 15.75 2.42
N ALA A 102 4.51 16.50 2.86
CA ALA A 102 5.45 17.16 1.96
C ALA A 102 6.19 16.14 1.09
N GLU A 103 6.49 14.95 1.64
CA GLU A 103 7.18 13.89 0.91
C GLU A 103 6.30 13.33 -0.21
N MET A 104 5.00 13.09 0.03
CA MET A 104 4.09 12.65 -1.03
C MET A 104 3.84 13.75 -2.07
N LEU A 105 3.81 15.03 -1.67
CA LEU A 105 3.77 16.15 -2.60
C LEU A 105 5.00 16.14 -3.53
N THR A 106 6.20 15.92 -2.99
CA THR A 106 7.42 15.76 -3.80
C THR A 106 7.30 14.58 -4.78
N VAL A 107 6.70 13.46 -4.37
CA VAL A 107 6.44 12.32 -5.27
C VAL A 107 5.55 12.73 -6.45
N LEU A 108 4.45 13.44 -6.19
CA LEU A 108 3.54 13.88 -7.25
C LEU A 108 4.20 14.88 -8.21
N GLU A 109 4.99 15.82 -7.69
CA GLU A 109 5.72 16.80 -8.49
C GLU A 109 6.75 16.12 -9.40
N ARG A 110 7.47 15.12 -8.88
CA ARG A 110 8.43 14.32 -9.67
C ARG A 110 7.74 13.46 -10.72
N LEU A 111 6.63 12.82 -10.37
CA LEU A 111 5.84 12.03 -11.31
C LEU A 111 5.29 12.91 -12.45
N ARG A 112 4.75 14.09 -12.13
CA ARG A 112 4.33 15.07 -13.13
C ARG A 112 5.50 15.53 -14.02
N ALA A 113 6.66 15.78 -13.42
CA ALA A 113 7.86 16.17 -14.17
C ALA A 113 8.31 15.07 -15.15
N HIS A 114 8.29 13.80 -14.74
CA HIS A 114 8.56 12.65 -15.59
C HIS A 114 7.54 12.56 -16.75
N ASN A 115 6.24 12.60 -16.43
CA ASN A 115 5.16 12.45 -17.40
C ASN A 115 5.15 13.52 -18.50
N ARG A 116 5.69 14.72 -18.23
CA ARG A 116 5.80 15.80 -19.23
C ARG A 116 6.63 15.44 -20.45
N THR A 117 7.61 14.54 -20.30
CA THR A 117 8.54 14.19 -21.40
C THR A 117 8.55 12.69 -21.70
N ALA A 118 7.86 11.87 -20.91
CA ALA A 118 7.80 10.44 -21.10
C ALA A 118 6.99 10.08 -22.37
N ALA A 119 7.54 9.19 -23.20
CA ALA A 119 6.81 8.63 -24.33
C ALA A 119 5.62 7.76 -23.89
N ARG A 120 5.73 7.16 -22.70
CA ARG A 120 4.66 6.41 -22.03
C ARG A 120 4.48 6.99 -20.63
N PRO A 121 3.55 7.95 -20.45
CA PRO A 121 3.28 8.53 -19.14
C PRO A 121 2.85 7.46 -18.13
N VAL A 122 3.26 7.65 -16.89
CA VAL A 122 2.92 6.78 -15.77
C VAL A 122 1.60 7.22 -15.17
N ARG A 123 0.65 6.29 -15.08
CA ARG A 123 -0.64 6.54 -14.42
C ARG A 123 -0.52 6.44 -12.90
N PHE A 124 -1.23 7.31 -12.19
CA PHE A 124 -1.43 7.23 -10.75
C PHE A 124 -2.79 6.63 -10.43
N VAL A 125 -2.84 5.51 -9.72
CA VAL A 125 -4.08 4.77 -9.48
C VAL A 125 -4.25 4.44 -7.99
N GLY A 126 -5.43 4.70 -7.44
CA GLY A 126 -5.82 4.19 -6.13
C GLY A 126 -6.48 2.83 -6.29
N ILE A 127 -6.22 1.89 -5.37
CA ILE A 127 -6.80 0.53 -5.43
C ILE A 127 -7.77 0.25 -4.29
N ASP A 128 -7.92 1.19 -3.36
CA ASP A 128 -8.66 0.97 -2.14
C ASP A 128 -10.13 1.39 -2.29
N PRO A 129 -11.09 0.52 -1.95
CA PRO A 129 -12.50 0.88 -1.93
C PRO A 129 -12.81 1.77 -0.71
N GLN A 130 -12.27 2.98 -0.72
CA GLN A 130 -12.42 4.01 0.30
C GLN A 130 -12.95 5.32 -0.30
N ASN A 131 -13.43 6.21 0.58
CA ASN A 131 -13.99 7.52 0.23
C ASN A 131 -15.19 7.43 -0.73
N PRO A 132 -16.31 6.82 -0.28
CA PRO A 132 -17.51 6.64 -1.10
C PRO A 132 -18.12 7.96 -1.57
N ALA A 133 -17.91 9.05 -0.83
CA ALA A 133 -18.40 10.37 -1.17
C ALA A 133 -17.87 10.86 -2.54
N THR A 134 -16.61 10.56 -2.86
CA THR A 134 -16.04 10.93 -4.18
C THR A 134 -16.67 10.12 -5.30
N ALA A 135 -16.83 8.80 -5.11
CA ALA A 135 -17.52 7.95 -6.08
C ALA A 135 -18.97 8.39 -6.29
N LEU A 136 -19.69 8.70 -5.20
CA LEU A 136 -21.09 9.12 -5.25
C LEU A 136 -21.26 10.46 -5.98
N ARG A 137 -20.37 11.43 -5.75
CA ARG A 137 -20.36 12.69 -6.51
C ARG A 137 -20.14 12.44 -8.01
N ALA A 138 -19.12 11.66 -8.37
CA ALA A 138 -18.84 11.35 -9.77
C ALA A 138 -20.01 10.61 -10.47
N LEU A 139 -20.73 9.75 -9.73
CA LEU A 139 -21.93 9.07 -10.25
C LEU A 139 -23.10 10.03 -10.43
N ARG A 140 -23.31 10.98 -9.51
CA ARG A 140 -24.33 12.04 -9.67
C ARG A 140 -24.03 12.92 -10.89
N ASP A 141 -22.76 13.27 -11.09
CA ASP A 141 -22.34 14.13 -12.19
C ASP A 141 -22.46 13.42 -13.56
N SER A 142 -22.20 12.11 -13.61
CA SER A 142 -22.19 11.32 -14.87
C SER A 142 -23.53 10.72 -15.27
N LEU A 143 -24.42 10.39 -14.31
CA LEU A 143 -25.70 9.72 -14.60
C LEU A 143 -26.89 10.67 -14.73
N GLY A 144 -26.76 11.92 -14.26
CA GLY A 144 -27.82 12.92 -14.33
C GLY A 144 -29.00 12.64 -13.38
N GLN A 145 -30.10 13.38 -13.57
CA GLN A 145 -31.24 13.39 -12.64
C GLN A 145 -32.09 12.11 -12.69
N ASP A 146 -32.12 11.41 -13.82
CA ASP A 146 -32.94 10.20 -13.97
C ASP A 146 -32.45 9.03 -13.09
N ALA A 147 -31.17 9.06 -12.69
CA ALA A 147 -30.59 8.10 -11.76
C ALA A 147 -30.77 8.49 -10.27
N ALA A 148 -31.40 9.63 -9.96
CA ALA A 148 -31.59 10.07 -8.58
C ALA A 148 -32.27 9.02 -7.68
N PRO A 149 -33.31 8.29 -8.10
CA PRO A 149 -33.91 7.24 -7.27
C PRO A 149 -32.96 6.10 -6.89
N LEU A 150 -31.88 5.88 -7.64
CA LEU A 150 -30.83 4.89 -7.34
C LEU A 150 -29.73 5.47 -6.44
N LEU A 151 -29.48 6.78 -6.52
CA LEU A 151 -28.40 7.47 -5.80
C LEU A 151 -28.86 8.02 -4.44
N ASP A 152 -30.10 8.46 -4.31
CA ASP A 152 -30.64 9.06 -3.08
C ASP A 152 -30.58 8.14 -1.86
N PRO A 153 -30.87 6.82 -1.95
CA PRO A 153 -30.69 5.90 -0.83
C PRO A 153 -29.24 5.80 -0.33
N LEU A 154 -28.27 6.20 -1.14
CA LEU A 154 -26.84 6.16 -0.84
C LEU A 154 -26.29 7.51 -0.35
N ALA A 155 -27.13 8.56 -0.25
CA ALA A 155 -26.69 9.91 0.14
C ALA A 155 -26.02 9.96 1.53
N GLY A 156 -26.37 9.06 2.45
CA GLY A 156 -25.72 8.97 3.77
C GLY A 156 -24.24 8.58 3.72
N LEU A 157 -23.76 8.05 2.59
CA LEU A 157 -22.36 7.68 2.40
C LEU A 157 -21.42 8.89 2.20
N ASP A 158 -21.96 10.10 2.04
CA ASP A 158 -21.17 11.33 1.99
C ASP A 158 -20.39 11.59 3.30
N LEU A 159 -20.75 10.90 4.40
CA LEU A 159 -19.99 10.86 5.65
C LEU A 159 -18.80 9.89 5.53
N SER A 160 -17.61 10.43 5.25
CA SER A 160 -16.39 9.66 4.96
C SER A 160 -16.00 8.64 6.04
N GLY A 161 -15.80 7.37 5.64
CA GLY A 161 -14.93 6.40 6.32
C GLY A 161 -15.61 5.19 6.97
N PHE A 162 -14.87 4.07 7.08
CA PHE A 162 -15.31 2.79 7.68
C PHE A 162 -15.67 2.84 9.18
N LEU A 163 -15.72 4.04 9.77
CA LEU A 163 -16.08 4.24 11.17
C LEU A 163 -17.58 4.50 11.37
N HIS A 164 -18.29 4.88 10.30
CA HIS A 164 -19.72 5.15 10.36
C HIS A 164 -20.55 3.88 10.15
N ARG A 165 -21.59 3.71 10.97
CA ARG A 165 -22.56 2.61 10.79
C ARG A 165 -23.39 2.94 9.56
N LEU A 166 -23.35 2.06 8.56
CA LEU A 166 -24.14 2.20 7.36
C LEU A 166 -25.59 1.80 7.57
N ASP A 167 -26.46 2.30 6.71
CA ASP A 167 -27.78 1.70 6.47
C ASP A 167 -27.57 0.22 6.08
N PRO A 168 -28.25 -0.75 6.73
CA PRO A 168 -28.16 -2.16 6.38
C PRO A 168 -28.50 -2.48 4.91
N ARG A 169 -29.29 -1.63 4.24
CA ARG A 169 -29.68 -1.77 2.83
C ARG A 169 -28.70 -1.10 1.86
N ALA A 170 -27.70 -0.36 2.34
CA ALA A 170 -26.76 0.36 1.48
C ALA A 170 -26.06 -0.57 0.46
N GLY A 171 -25.72 -1.80 0.86
CA GLY A 171 -25.13 -2.78 -0.05
C GLY A 171 -26.08 -3.22 -1.18
N GLU A 172 -27.37 -3.38 -0.90
CA GLU A 172 -28.37 -3.72 -1.90
C GLU A 172 -28.57 -2.56 -2.90
N HIS A 173 -28.68 -1.34 -2.39
CA HIS A 173 -28.80 -0.14 -3.22
C HIS A 173 -27.57 0.05 -4.12
N ALA A 174 -26.36 -0.16 -3.60
CA ALA A 174 -25.13 -0.03 -4.38
C ALA A 174 -25.04 -1.09 -5.50
N ARG A 175 -25.50 -2.32 -5.27
CA ARG A 175 -25.56 -3.35 -6.32
C ARG A 175 -26.53 -3.00 -7.45
N ARG A 176 -27.74 -2.56 -7.10
CA ARG A 176 -28.73 -2.12 -8.11
C ARG A 176 -28.20 -0.95 -8.94
N LEU A 177 -27.49 -0.01 -8.30
CA LEU A 177 -26.84 1.09 -9.00
C LEU A 177 -25.74 0.59 -9.93
N GLU A 178 -24.89 -0.34 -9.49
CA GLU A 178 -23.85 -0.94 -10.34
C GLU A 178 -24.45 -1.67 -11.56
N GLU A 179 -25.52 -2.45 -11.37
CA GLU A 179 -26.25 -3.10 -12.45
C GLU A 179 -26.82 -2.10 -13.46
N TYR A 180 -27.42 -1.00 -12.95
CA TYR A 180 -27.92 0.07 -13.81
C TYR A 180 -26.80 0.73 -14.62
N VAL A 181 -25.67 1.05 -13.96
CA VAL A 181 -24.51 1.66 -14.62
C VAL A 181 -23.89 0.73 -15.65
N ALA A 182 -23.85 -0.58 -15.39
CA ALA A 182 -23.36 -1.57 -16.34
C ALA A 182 -24.22 -1.61 -17.62
N ALA A 183 -25.54 -1.47 -17.49
CA ALA A 183 -26.48 -1.57 -18.59
C ALA A 183 -26.72 -0.23 -19.35
N HIS A 184 -26.70 0.90 -18.64
CA HIS A 184 -27.14 2.19 -19.17
C HIS A 184 -26.15 3.33 -18.92
N GLY A 185 -25.21 3.15 -17.99
CA GLY A 185 -24.26 4.19 -17.60
C GLY A 185 -23.09 4.33 -18.58
N PRO A 186 -22.45 5.50 -18.60
CA PRO A 186 -21.25 5.72 -19.39
C PRO A 186 -20.07 4.92 -18.81
N ALA A 187 -19.01 4.72 -19.60
CA ALA A 187 -17.91 3.83 -19.22
C ALA A 187 -17.17 4.31 -17.95
N GLU A 188 -17.00 5.63 -17.81
CA GLU A 188 -16.37 6.30 -16.67
C GLU A 188 -17.14 6.11 -15.35
N ALA A 189 -18.45 5.87 -15.40
CA ALA A 189 -19.25 5.64 -14.19
C ALA A 189 -19.03 4.24 -13.60
N ARG A 190 -18.53 3.28 -14.39
CA ARG A 190 -18.45 1.86 -14.00
C ARG A 190 -17.51 1.62 -12.82
N GLU A 191 -16.34 2.25 -12.83
CA GLU A 191 -15.41 2.12 -11.70
C GLU A 191 -16.00 2.73 -10.43
N HIS A 192 -16.61 3.92 -10.52
CA HIS A 192 -17.21 4.55 -9.35
C HIS A 192 -18.35 3.70 -8.75
N ALA A 193 -19.21 3.11 -9.59
CA ALA A 193 -20.28 2.23 -9.12
C ALA A 193 -19.73 0.97 -8.44
N LEU A 194 -18.72 0.33 -9.06
CA LEU A 194 -18.00 -0.80 -8.47
C LEU A 194 -17.44 -0.42 -7.10
N ILE A 195 -16.63 0.64 -7.02
CA ILE A 195 -15.94 1.08 -5.79
C ILE A 195 -16.96 1.38 -4.68
N LEU A 196 -18.09 2.00 -5.02
CA LEU A 196 -19.17 2.25 -4.08
C LEU A 196 -19.78 0.94 -3.55
N ARG A 197 -20.02 -0.04 -4.43
CA ARG A 197 -20.48 -1.38 -4.05
C ARG A 197 -19.46 -2.10 -3.17
N GLN A 198 -18.17 -2.07 -3.51
CA GLN A 198 -17.12 -2.68 -2.70
C GLN A 198 -17.06 -2.04 -1.30
N TYR A 199 -17.12 -0.70 -1.24
CA TYR A 199 -17.09 0.04 0.03
C TYR A 199 -18.25 -0.36 0.95
N THR A 200 -19.47 -0.42 0.42
CA THR A 200 -20.66 -0.76 1.24
C THR A 200 -20.58 -2.17 1.82
N GLU A 201 -20.07 -3.14 1.04
CA GLU A 201 -19.86 -4.49 1.53
C GLU A 201 -18.75 -4.60 2.58
N VAL A 202 -17.62 -3.91 2.37
CA VAL A 202 -16.52 -3.83 3.35
C VAL A 202 -17.01 -3.21 4.66
N ALA A 203 -17.70 -2.09 4.58
CA ALA A 203 -18.23 -1.38 5.74
C ALA A 203 -19.34 -2.15 6.48
N ALA A 204 -20.02 -3.09 5.82
CA ALA A 204 -20.99 -3.99 6.45
C ALA A 204 -20.35 -5.14 7.24
N ARG A 205 -19.05 -5.41 7.04
CA ARG A 205 -18.35 -6.50 7.75
C ARG A 205 -17.91 -6.08 9.17
N PRO A 206 -17.88 -7.02 10.12
CA PRO A 206 -17.36 -6.77 11.45
C PRO A 206 -15.84 -6.55 11.42
N ARG A 207 -15.31 -5.77 12.37
CA ARG A 207 -13.85 -5.61 12.54
C ARG A 207 -13.17 -6.83 13.16
N VAL A 208 -13.92 -7.58 13.97
CA VAL A 208 -13.45 -8.78 14.67
C VAL A 208 -14.49 -9.86 14.47
N HIS A 209 -14.04 -11.05 14.10
CA HIS A 209 -14.88 -12.22 13.88
C HIS A 209 -14.07 -13.48 14.25
N THR A 210 -14.75 -14.56 14.63
CA THR A 210 -14.11 -15.82 15.01
C THR A 210 -13.39 -16.48 13.83
N ASP A 211 -14.01 -16.39 12.66
CA ASP A 211 -13.40 -16.63 11.35
C ASP A 211 -12.85 -15.29 10.80
N PRO A 212 -11.51 -15.09 10.77
CA PRO A 212 -10.91 -13.84 10.32
C PRO A 212 -11.22 -13.45 8.87
N GLU A 213 -11.51 -14.41 7.99
CA GLU A 213 -11.86 -14.16 6.58
C GLU A 213 -13.20 -13.44 6.43
N ARG A 214 -14.02 -13.43 7.48
CA ARG A 214 -15.29 -12.70 7.51
C ARG A 214 -15.16 -11.27 8.02
N THR A 215 -13.94 -10.82 8.33
CA THR A 215 -13.70 -9.45 8.80
C THR A 215 -13.70 -8.43 7.68
N LEU A 216 -13.87 -7.16 8.05
CA LEU A 216 -13.71 -6.02 7.16
C LEU A 216 -12.33 -6.01 6.49
N SER A 217 -11.26 -6.29 7.25
CA SER A 217 -9.88 -6.25 6.74
C SER A 217 -9.65 -7.29 5.64
N ALA A 218 -10.12 -8.52 5.84
CA ALA A 218 -10.01 -9.58 4.84
C ALA A 218 -10.72 -9.20 3.52
N LEU A 219 -11.95 -8.72 3.61
CA LEU A 219 -12.71 -8.30 2.41
C LEU A 219 -12.08 -7.07 1.73
N ARG A 220 -11.55 -6.11 2.50
CA ARG A 220 -10.83 -4.95 1.95
C ARG A 220 -9.59 -5.38 1.17
N ASP A 221 -8.76 -6.27 1.71
CA ASP A 221 -7.56 -6.76 1.05
C ASP A 221 -7.86 -7.53 -0.22
N ARG A 222 -8.90 -8.37 -0.20
CA ARG A 222 -9.41 -9.03 -1.40
C ARG A 222 -9.81 -8.02 -2.47
N TYR A 223 -10.58 -6.98 -2.12
CA TYR A 223 -10.98 -5.97 -3.11
C TYR A 223 -9.82 -5.10 -3.60
N MET A 224 -8.84 -4.78 -2.75
CA MET A 224 -7.62 -4.12 -3.23
C MET A 224 -6.85 -5.01 -4.24
N ALA A 225 -6.79 -6.32 -4.01
CA ALA A 225 -6.18 -7.26 -4.94
C ALA A 225 -6.97 -7.32 -6.26
N GLU A 226 -8.29 -7.45 -6.21
CA GLU A 226 -9.15 -7.45 -7.41
C GLU A 226 -9.01 -6.13 -8.21
N ASN A 227 -8.93 -4.99 -7.52
CA ASN A 227 -8.75 -3.69 -8.17
C ASN A 227 -7.36 -3.55 -8.80
N ALA A 228 -6.31 -4.03 -8.12
CA ALA A 228 -4.96 -4.09 -8.69
C ALA A 228 -4.89 -5.05 -9.89
N GLY A 229 -5.56 -6.20 -9.82
CA GLY A 229 -5.63 -7.20 -10.89
C GLY A 229 -6.25 -6.64 -12.17
N ARG A 230 -7.27 -5.78 -12.07
CA ARG A 230 -7.88 -5.10 -13.23
C ARG A 230 -6.90 -4.22 -14.01
N LEU A 231 -5.88 -3.68 -13.35
CA LEU A 231 -4.84 -2.88 -14.01
C LEU A 231 -3.93 -3.73 -14.91
N LEU A 232 -3.96 -5.05 -14.74
CA LEU A 232 -3.16 -6.03 -15.48
C LEU A 232 -3.96 -6.75 -16.56
N ALA A 233 -5.19 -6.28 -16.85
CA ALA A 233 -6.01 -6.77 -17.97
C ALA A 233 -5.31 -6.61 -19.32
N ASP A 234 -4.48 -5.56 -19.47
CA ASP A 234 -3.50 -5.47 -20.54
C ASP A 234 -2.29 -6.35 -20.18
N PRO A 235 -1.94 -7.37 -20.98
CA PRO A 235 -0.81 -8.27 -20.71
C PRO A 235 0.56 -7.57 -20.70
N GLU A 236 0.68 -6.38 -21.27
CA GLU A 236 1.92 -5.59 -21.26
C GLU A 236 1.99 -4.63 -20.06
N ALA A 237 0.91 -4.47 -19.29
CA ALA A 237 0.89 -3.57 -18.15
C ALA A 237 1.83 -4.06 -17.05
N LYS A 238 2.57 -3.10 -16.46
CA LYS A 238 3.49 -3.30 -15.33
C LYS A 238 3.21 -2.28 -14.24
N VAL A 239 2.94 -2.78 -13.03
CA VAL A 239 2.40 -2.02 -11.90
C VAL A 239 3.40 -1.99 -10.75
N VAL A 240 3.76 -0.79 -10.29
CA VAL A 240 4.38 -0.59 -8.98
C VAL A 240 3.27 -0.31 -7.99
N LEU A 241 3.15 -1.13 -6.95
CA LEU A 241 2.05 -1.07 -5.99
C LEU A 241 2.56 -0.67 -4.62
N TRP A 242 2.15 0.49 -4.10
CA TRP A 242 2.52 0.98 -2.77
C TRP A 242 1.44 0.67 -1.75
N ALA A 243 1.77 -0.09 -0.71
CA ALA A 243 0.87 -0.34 0.42
C ALA A 243 1.69 -0.67 1.68
N HIS A 244 1.02 -0.83 2.82
CA HIS A 244 1.69 -1.32 4.03
C HIS A 244 2.32 -2.71 3.83
N ASN A 245 3.41 -3.04 4.54
CA ASN A 245 4.07 -4.37 4.50
C ASN A 245 3.06 -5.52 4.71
N GLY A 246 2.08 -5.28 5.59
CA GLY A 246 1.01 -6.22 5.90
C GLY A 246 0.05 -6.52 4.74
N HIS A 247 -0.08 -5.59 3.79
CA HIS A 247 -0.91 -5.77 2.59
C HIS A 247 -0.12 -6.41 1.45
N VAL A 248 1.16 -6.07 1.26
CA VAL A 248 1.95 -6.59 0.11
C VAL A 248 2.58 -7.96 0.34
N LYS A 249 2.53 -8.51 1.54
CA LYS A 249 3.15 -9.82 1.80
C LYS A 249 2.39 -10.97 1.13
N LYS A 250 3.12 -12.03 0.79
CA LYS A 250 2.66 -13.17 -0.03
C LYS A 250 1.97 -14.29 0.76
N SER A 251 2.00 -14.22 2.09
CA SER A 251 1.50 -15.32 2.92
C SER A 251 0.54 -14.86 4.02
N ALA A 252 -0.43 -15.73 4.32
CA ALA A 252 -1.40 -15.57 5.40
C ALA A 252 -0.86 -16.04 6.77
N THR A 253 0.29 -16.74 6.83
CA THR A 253 0.82 -17.43 8.02
C THR A 253 0.75 -16.58 9.31
N HIS A 254 1.06 -15.27 9.21
CA HIS A 254 1.02 -14.33 10.34
C HIS A 254 0.15 -13.10 10.08
N SER A 255 -0.81 -13.20 9.16
CA SER A 255 -1.71 -12.09 8.80
C SER A 255 -3.04 -12.16 9.55
N GLY A 256 -3.42 -13.37 9.98
CA GLY A 256 -4.75 -13.65 10.52
C GLY A 256 -5.79 -13.86 9.43
N PHE A 257 -5.63 -13.27 8.24
CA PHE A 257 -6.45 -13.45 7.04
C PHE A 257 -5.58 -13.41 5.78
N VAL A 258 -6.10 -13.74 4.60
CA VAL A 258 -5.34 -13.66 3.33
C VAL A 258 -5.09 -12.18 2.93
N PRO A 259 -3.83 -11.70 2.94
CA PRO A 259 -3.53 -10.32 2.56
C PRO A 259 -3.60 -10.13 1.03
N MET A 260 -3.71 -8.87 0.59
CA MET A 260 -3.74 -8.50 -0.83
C MET A 260 -2.58 -9.13 -1.63
N GLY A 261 -1.37 -9.12 -1.10
CA GLY A 261 -0.18 -9.68 -1.76
C GLY A 261 -0.24 -11.20 -1.91
N ALA A 262 -0.92 -11.92 -1.02
CA ALA A 262 -1.13 -13.35 -1.16
C ALA A 262 -2.13 -13.66 -2.29
N HIS A 263 -3.19 -12.87 -2.43
CA HIS A 263 -4.09 -12.96 -3.59
C HIS A 263 -3.36 -12.67 -4.91
N LEU A 264 -2.51 -11.64 -4.94
CA LEU A 264 -1.70 -11.31 -6.11
C LEU A 264 -0.64 -12.39 -6.42
N ALA A 265 -0.07 -13.02 -5.39
CA ALA A 265 0.85 -14.14 -5.57
C ALA A 265 0.15 -15.38 -6.14
N ASP A 266 -1.07 -15.67 -5.69
CA ASP A 266 -1.89 -16.77 -6.22
C ASP A 266 -2.27 -16.56 -7.69
N GLU A 267 -2.67 -15.33 -8.05
CA GLU A 267 -3.10 -14.99 -9.41
C GLU A 267 -1.93 -14.84 -10.40
N PHE A 268 -0.83 -14.20 -9.99
CA PHE A 268 0.26 -13.81 -10.89
C PHE A 268 1.55 -14.62 -10.71
N GLY A 269 1.64 -15.49 -9.69
CA GLY A 269 2.80 -16.33 -9.43
C GLY A 269 4.11 -15.53 -9.38
N ASP A 270 5.11 -15.96 -10.15
CA ASP A 270 6.41 -15.30 -10.25
C ASP A 270 6.37 -13.90 -10.87
N ALA A 271 5.26 -13.51 -11.51
CA ALA A 271 5.07 -12.16 -12.02
C ALA A 271 4.76 -11.14 -10.90
N TYR A 272 4.47 -11.59 -9.67
CA TYR A 272 4.34 -10.76 -8.48
C TYR A 272 5.58 -10.83 -7.59
N TYR A 273 6.20 -9.67 -7.34
CA TYR A 273 7.33 -9.51 -6.43
C TYR A 273 6.92 -8.67 -5.21
N ALA A 274 7.03 -9.25 -4.02
CA ALA A 274 6.77 -8.55 -2.75
C ALA A 274 8.07 -8.05 -2.11
N LEU A 275 8.21 -6.73 -1.99
CA LEU A 275 9.32 -6.06 -1.32
C LEU A 275 8.87 -5.43 0.01
N GLY A 276 9.32 -5.99 1.12
CA GLY A 276 9.11 -5.40 2.44
C GLY A 276 10.08 -4.25 2.71
N VAL A 277 9.61 -3.12 3.26
CA VAL A 277 10.50 -2.00 3.64
C VAL A 277 10.60 -1.93 5.17
N LEU A 278 11.81 -2.04 5.69
CA LEU A 278 12.14 -2.12 7.10
C LEU A 278 13.06 -0.97 7.53
N PHE A 279 13.17 -0.76 8.84
CA PHE A 279 14.04 0.25 9.39
C PHE A 279 14.67 -0.15 10.73
N GLY A 280 15.83 0.43 11.04
CA GLY A 280 16.58 0.17 12.27
C GLY A 280 16.00 0.90 13.49
N HIS A 281 15.94 2.23 13.43
CA HIS A 281 15.43 3.09 14.50
C HIS A 281 14.88 4.43 13.96
N GLY A 282 14.38 5.28 14.87
CA GLY A 282 14.05 6.67 14.54
C GLY A 282 12.65 7.07 14.98
N GLY A 283 11.84 7.62 14.09
CA GLY A 283 10.48 8.05 14.42
C GLY A 283 9.51 8.06 13.25
N PHE A 284 8.22 8.11 13.59
CA PHE A 284 7.12 8.15 12.63
C PHE A 284 5.95 8.97 13.20
N ARG A 285 4.98 9.33 12.35
CA ARG A 285 3.69 9.89 12.76
C ARG A 285 2.57 8.86 12.76
N ALA A 286 1.66 8.97 13.72
CA ALA A 286 0.40 8.23 13.73
C ALA A 286 -0.64 8.95 14.56
N ILE A 287 -1.92 8.68 14.30
CA ILE A 287 -2.99 9.12 15.19
C ILE A 287 -2.86 8.38 16.52
N ARG A 288 -2.79 9.13 17.63
CA ARG A 288 -2.52 8.57 18.95
C ARG A 288 -3.82 8.05 19.57
N ARG A 289 -3.83 6.76 19.91
CA ARG A 289 -4.88 6.18 20.77
C ARG A 289 -4.65 6.59 22.23
N LEU A 290 -5.68 7.17 22.83
CA LEU A 290 -5.75 7.60 24.22
C LEU A 290 -6.59 6.60 25.04
N PRO A 291 -6.55 6.65 26.38
CA PRO A 291 -7.43 5.85 27.23
C PRO A 291 -8.91 6.01 26.85
N PHE A 292 -9.71 4.97 27.13
CA PHE A 292 -11.15 4.93 26.84
C PHE A 292 -11.52 5.08 25.36
N GLY A 293 -10.62 4.67 24.45
CA GLY A 293 -10.89 4.64 23.01
C GLY A 293 -10.86 6.01 22.32
N ARG A 294 -10.50 7.08 23.03
CA ARG A 294 -10.33 8.41 22.43
C ARG A 294 -9.11 8.45 21.51
N MET A 295 -9.13 9.36 20.54
CA MET A 295 -8.05 9.53 19.55
C MET A 295 -7.68 11.00 19.44
N THR A 296 -6.42 11.29 19.13
CA THR A 296 -6.02 12.66 18.78
C THR A 296 -6.61 13.04 17.42
N ARG A 297 -6.89 14.33 17.21
CA ARG A 297 -7.30 14.85 15.90
C ARG A 297 -6.14 14.83 14.91
N GLU A 298 -4.98 15.30 15.37
CA GLU A 298 -3.76 15.37 14.58
C GLU A 298 -2.80 14.19 14.87
N PRO A 299 -1.97 13.78 13.90
CA PRO A 299 -0.95 12.76 14.09
C PRO A 299 0.13 13.21 15.08
N ALA A 300 0.42 12.38 16.07
CA ALA A 300 1.51 12.59 17.01
C ALA A 300 2.81 11.95 16.52
N ARG A 301 3.96 12.45 16.98
CA ARG A 301 5.27 11.85 16.72
C ARG A 301 5.53 10.70 17.71
N PHE A 302 6.02 9.59 17.19
CA PHE A 302 6.46 8.43 17.95
C PHE A 302 7.96 8.21 17.73
N ARG A 303 8.64 7.70 18.76
CA ARG A 303 10.04 7.29 18.68
C ARG A 303 10.13 5.79 18.78
N VAL A 304 11.04 5.23 17.99
CA VAL A 304 11.29 3.80 17.89
C VAL A 304 12.77 3.57 18.21
N PRO A 305 13.10 2.81 19.27
CA PRO A 305 14.48 2.49 19.58
C PRO A 305 15.06 1.53 18.54
N PRO A 306 16.40 1.36 18.49
CA PRO A 306 17.05 0.34 17.67
C PRO A 306 16.42 -1.04 17.82
N ALA A 307 16.35 -1.77 16.71
CA ALA A 307 16.14 -3.20 16.73
C ALA A 307 17.43 -3.86 17.27
N ASP A 308 17.34 -4.46 18.44
CA ASP A 308 18.49 -4.87 19.25
C ASP A 308 18.56 -6.38 19.52
N THR A 309 17.62 -7.18 18.98
CA THR A 309 17.61 -8.63 19.15
C THR A 309 17.76 -9.36 17.81
N PRO A 310 18.46 -10.51 17.75
CA PRO A 310 18.57 -11.32 16.53
C PRO A 310 17.25 -11.86 15.98
N ARG A 311 16.18 -11.87 16.79
CA ARG A 311 14.82 -12.20 16.34
C ARG A 311 14.20 -11.09 15.49
N HIS A 312 14.70 -9.86 15.58
CA HIS A 312 14.25 -8.77 14.73
C HIS A 312 14.93 -8.88 13.37
N VAL A 313 14.15 -8.99 12.29
CA VAL A 313 14.68 -9.06 10.92
C VAL A 313 15.53 -7.82 10.61
N ALA A 314 15.08 -6.64 11.06
CA ALA A 314 15.82 -5.38 10.92
C ALA A 314 17.19 -5.37 11.62
N ALA A 315 17.39 -6.15 12.70
CA ALA A 315 18.70 -6.20 13.37
C ALA A 315 19.72 -6.97 12.54
N ARG A 316 19.30 -8.03 11.82
CA ARG A 316 20.15 -8.76 10.87
C ARG A 316 20.55 -7.88 9.70
N LEU A 317 19.59 -7.12 9.16
CA LEU A 317 19.86 -6.15 8.10
C LEU A 317 20.80 -5.03 8.58
N ALA A 318 20.60 -4.51 9.79
CA ALA A 318 21.49 -3.50 10.37
C ALA A 318 22.94 -4.00 10.51
N ALA A 319 23.12 -5.28 10.87
CA ALA A 319 24.44 -5.89 11.00
C ALA A 319 25.11 -6.20 9.65
N ALA A 320 24.31 -6.42 8.59
CA ALA A 320 24.82 -6.85 7.28
C ALA A 320 25.56 -5.75 6.53
N ARG A 321 24.98 -4.54 6.44
CA ARG A 321 25.57 -3.44 5.68
C ARG A 321 25.13 -2.08 6.23
N PRO A 322 26.02 -1.08 6.33
CA PRO A 322 25.62 0.28 6.63
C PRO A 322 24.93 0.95 5.44
N GLY A 323 24.00 1.87 5.73
CA GLY A 323 23.29 2.67 4.73
C GLY A 323 22.01 2.02 4.21
N ASP A 324 21.43 2.67 3.20
CA ASP A 324 20.13 2.28 2.63
C ASP A 324 20.33 1.31 1.46
N TYR A 325 19.68 0.16 1.52
CA TYR A 325 19.86 -0.88 0.51
C TYR A 325 18.65 -1.80 0.38
N VAL A 326 18.67 -2.61 -0.69
CA VAL A 326 17.71 -3.68 -0.97
C VAL A 326 18.45 -5.01 -1.10
N VAL A 327 17.84 -6.09 -0.63
CA VAL A 327 18.29 -7.46 -0.87
C VAL A 327 17.17 -8.25 -1.53
N ASP A 328 17.46 -8.92 -2.64
CA ASP A 328 16.60 -10.01 -3.17
C ASP A 328 16.87 -11.26 -2.32
N LEU A 329 15.83 -11.81 -1.70
CA LEU A 329 15.92 -13.01 -0.90
C LEU A 329 15.88 -14.28 -1.76
N ARG A 330 15.45 -14.20 -3.03
CA ARG A 330 15.28 -15.35 -3.92
C ARG A 330 16.59 -15.86 -4.50
N GLY A 331 16.63 -17.17 -4.77
CA GLY A 331 17.76 -17.84 -5.41
C GLY A 331 19.10 -17.66 -4.69
N GLY A 332 20.19 -17.85 -5.44
CA GLY A 332 21.56 -17.87 -4.95
C GLY A 332 21.90 -19.11 -4.12
N ASP A 333 23.17 -19.24 -3.74
CA ASP A 333 23.58 -20.24 -2.76
C ASP A 333 22.99 -19.89 -1.39
N ARG A 334 22.38 -20.87 -0.73
CA ARG A 334 21.71 -20.72 0.57
C ARG A 334 22.24 -21.79 1.50
N PRO A 335 23.39 -21.53 2.16
CA PRO A 335 23.90 -22.41 3.20
C PRO A 335 22.83 -22.70 4.26
N GLU A 336 22.98 -23.81 4.97
CA GLU A 336 21.99 -24.28 5.95
C GLU A 336 21.57 -23.20 6.95
N PRO A 337 22.47 -22.37 7.53
CA PRO A 337 22.08 -21.28 8.42
C PRO A 337 21.25 -20.18 7.74
N VAL A 338 21.51 -19.91 6.46
CA VAL A 338 20.74 -18.93 5.66
C VAL A 338 19.35 -19.47 5.37
N ALA A 339 19.24 -20.73 4.92
CA ALA A 339 17.97 -21.38 4.67
C ALA A 339 17.13 -21.46 5.96
N ALA A 340 17.74 -21.86 7.07
CA ALA A 340 17.10 -21.91 8.39
C ALA A 340 16.59 -20.54 8.83
N TRP A 341 17.37 -19.46 8.65
CA TRP A 341 16.93 -18.11 8.99
C TRP A 341 15.78 -17.62 8.11
N LEU A 342 15.84 -17.86 6.80
CA LEU A 342 14.83 -17.45 5.83
C LEU A 342 13.46 -18.11 6.11
N SER A 343 13.46 -19.35 6.58
CA SER A 343 12.26 -20.12 6.91
C SER A 343 11.84 -20.04 8.39
N ALA A 344 12.63 -19.39 9.25
CA ALA A 344 12.29 -19.22 10.66
C ALA A 344 11.35 -18.02 10.88
N THR A 345 10.48 -18.13 11.89
CA THR A 345 9.67 -16.99 12.34
C THR A 345 10.55 -15.92 12.99
N GLY A 346 10.73 -14.81 12.28
CA GLY A 346 11.30 -13.57 12.78
C GLY A 346 10.21 -12.58 13.22
N ARG A 347 10.64 -11.39 13.65
CA ARG A 347 9.76 -10.27 14.00
C ARG A 347 10.07 -9.03 13.17
N MET A 348 9.04 -8.46 12.57
CA MET A 348 9.11 -7.19 11.84
C MET A 348 8.30 -6.12 12.55
N ARG A 349 8.82 -4.90 12.59
CA ARG A 349 8.07 -3.74 13.08
C ARG A 349 6.89 -3.46 12.14
N SER A 350 5.73 -3.18 12.70
CA SER A 350 4.49 -2.99 11.95
C SER A 350 3.64 -1.93 12.64
N PHE A 351 3.50 -0.77 11.99
CA PHE A 351 2.81 0.39 12.54
C PHE A 351 1.78 0.93 11.56
N GLY A 352 0.50 0.67 11.81
CA GLY A 352 -0.59 1.28 11.05
C GLY A 352 -0.75 2.78 11.34
N GLY A 353 -1.78 3.40 10.77
CA GLY A 353 -2.08 4.83 10.94
C GLY A 353 -2.50 5.20 12.37
N LEU A 354 -2.62 4.21 13.26
CA LEU A 354 -3.00 4.34 14.66
C LEU A 354 -1.94 3.71 15.55
N ALA A 355 -1.46 4.46 16.54
CA ALA A 355 -0.48 3.95 17.50
C ALA A 355 -0.80 4.36 18.93
N GLY A 356 -0.51 3.46 19.88
CA GLY A 356 -0.52 3.72 21.31
C GLY A 356 0.90 3.90 21.86
N ARG A 357 1.04 4.55 23.02
CA ARG A 357 2.36 4.79 23.64
C ARG A 357 3.13 3.49 23.96
N ARG A 358 2.43 2.43 24.36
CA ARG A 358 3.03 1.11 24.60
C ARG A 358 3.28 0.35 23.29
N SER A 359 2.43 0.51 22.27
CA SER A 359 2.59 -0.19 20.99
C SER A 359 3.82 0.26 20.22
N ALA A 360 4.30 1.50 20.36
CA ALA A 360 5.57 1.92 19.74
C ALA A 360 6.77 1.02 20.09
N ARG A 361 6.77 0.43 21.30
CA ARG A 361 7.85 -0.45 21.78
C ARG A 361 7.58 -1.94 21.52
N SER A 362 6.33 -2.33 21.30
CA SER A 362 5.91 -3.74 21.22
C SER A 362 5.20 -4.12 19.92
N ALA A 363 5.01 -3.18 18.98
CA ALA A 363 4.33 -3.43 17.72
C ALA A 363 5.28 -4.13 16.74
N PHE A 364 5.25 -5.44 16.86
CA PHE A 364 5.87 -6.37 15.96
C PHE A 364 4.80 -7.31 15.43
N SER A 365 4.93 -7.65 14.17
CA SER A 365 4.26 -8.79 13.56
C SER A 365 5.30 -9.90 13.44
N ASP A 366 4.88 -11.12 13.74
CA ASP A 366 5.65 -12.30 13.38
C ASP A 366 5.66 -12.42 11.85
N THR A 367 6.74 -12.96 11.31
CA THR A 367 6.94 -13.06 9.86
C THR A 367 7.89 -14.20 9.53
N VAL A 368 7.64 -14.92 8.44
CA VAL A 368 8.66 -15.78 7.82
C VAL A 368 9.21 -15.04 6.60
N PRO A 369 10.47 -14.57 6.61
CA PRO A 369 10.99 -13.71 5.54
C PRO A 369 10.79 -14.27 4.13
N ALA A 370 11.09 -15.55 3.90
CA ALA A 370 11.00 -16.16 2.57
C ALA A 370 9.58 -16.53 2.13
N ASP A 371 8.64 -16.72 3.06
CA ASP A 371 7.25 -17.02 2.71
C ASP A 371 6.47 -15.72 2.45
N GLU A 372 6.85 -14.63 3.11
CA GLU A 372 6.10 -13.38 3.09
C GLU A 372 6.65 -12.36 2.09
N PHE A 373 7.96 -12.40 1.77
CA PHE A 373 8.60 -11.42 0.88
C PHE A 373 9.64 -12.05 -0.05
N ASP A 374 9.71 -11.53 -1.28
CA ASP A 374 10.76 -11.86 -2.24
C ASP A 374 12.03 -11.05 -2.01
N GLY A 375 11.89 -9.84 -1.45
CA GLY A 375 13.02 -9.00 -1.06
C GLY A 375 12.73 -8.09 0.11
N LEU A 376 13.79 -7.51 0.67
CA LEU A 376 13.72 -6.55 1.77
C LEU A 376 14.53 -5.30 1.47
N ALA A 377 13.94 -4.13 1.65
CA ALA A 377 14.64 -2.86 1.74
C ALA A 377 14.89 -2.50 3.20
N PHE A 378 16.06 -1.93 3.49
CA PHE A 378 16.44 -1.52 4.83
C PHE A 378 16.89 -0.06 4.86
N LEU A 379 16.34 0.69 5.81
CA LEU A 379 16.72 2.06 6.12
C LEU A 379 17.21 2.12 7.57
N PRO A 380 18.50 2.40 7.85
CA PRO A 380 19.02 2.39 9.22
C PRO A 380 18.25 3.32 10.16
N GLN A 381 17.85 4.49 9.65
CA GLN A 381 17.15 5.52 10.40
C GLN A 381 16.00 6.11 9.58
N VAL A 382 14.88 6.37 10.25
CA VAL A 382 13.74 7.12 9.69
C VAL A 382 13.31 8.27 10.59
N SER A 383 12.67 9.27 10.01
CA SER A 383 12.14 10.45 10.68
C SER A 383 10.63 10.59 10.45
N PRO A 384 9.89 11.25 11.37
CA PRO A 384 8.46 11.45 11.18
C PRO A 384 8.17 12.30 9.93
N SER A 385 7.20 11.87 9.12
CA SER A 385 6.75 12.60 7.94
C SER A 385 6.29 14.03 8.25
N THR A 386 6.36 14.89 7.23
CA THR A 386 6.06 16.31 7.35
C THR A 386 4.64 16.59 6.86
N PRO A 387 3.67 16.93 7.73
CA PRO A 387 2.31 17.25 7.29
C PRO A 387 2.26 18.51 6.41
N LEU A 388 1.30 18.54 5.47
CA LEU A 388 1.09 19.65 4.52
C LEU A 388 0.37 20.88 5.07
#